data_AF-A0AAJ6ML94-F1
#
_entry.id   AF-A0AAJ6ML94-F1
#
_cell.length_a   1.000
_cell.length_b   1.000
_cell.length_c   1.000
_cell.angle_alpha   90.00
_cell.angle_beta   90.00
_cell.angle_gamma   90.00
#
_symmetry.space_group_name_H-M   'P 1'
#
loop_
_entity.id
_entity.type
_entity.pdbx_description
1 polymer ?
#
loop_
_entity_poly.entity_id
_entity_poly.type
_entity_poly.pdbx_seq_one_letter_code
_entity_poly.pdbx_strand_id
1 'polypeptide(L)'
;MAKYTRKQKELIENWDAQIDFLKSSIEIFDKGKVMEAIRIAQTLRVMFHNTEKSHSIYERLNNNIIFKSSSGLYSPFNLISSWMLLSVELSSDGISYQPKLDNPVDRLFFYDFEDWWNQVIFDDKKNVFSRKDIVVYVANKDGGAHFDDYIPEKYANLIIYNSLGVSDMNGSISNNPMYMAIRVIAQEVIDSVELENYSKERKSVIIPRSSFEVRFLDENEVVRFTWSSTDIQQGNSEDQKSILSKFKLSKRKLFYKYFGDKKVEYIKK
;
A
#
# COMPACT_ATOMS: atom_id res chain seq x y z
N MET A 1 -9.22 -37.86 -2.29
CA MET A 1 -9.19 -37.05 -3.52
C MET A 1 -7.74 -36.88 -3.96
N ALA A 2 -7.44 -37.14 -5.24
CA ALA A 2 -6.12 -36.87 -5.79
C ALA A 2 -5.85 -35.35 -5.78
N LYS A 3 -4.67 -34.93 -5.31
CA LYS A 3 -4.25 -33.52 -5.34
C LYS A 3 -3.54 -33.27 -6.67
N TYR A 4 -4.06 -32.36 -7.49
CA TYR A 4 -3.40 -31.90 -8.70
C TYR A 4 -2.59 -30.63 -8.40
N THR A 5 -1.30 -30.65 -8.72
CA THR A 5 -0.44 -29.47 -8.61
C THR A 5 -0.45 -28.72 -9.94
N ARG A 6 -0.92 -27.47 -9.92
CA ARG A 6 -0.93 -26.60 -11.11
C ARG A 6 0.47 -26.43 -11.69
N LYS A 7 0.58 -26.43 -13.01
CA LYS A 7 1.85 -26.21 -13.73
C LYS A 7 2.25 -24.73 -13.67
N GLN A 8 3.54 -24.45 -13.86
CA GLN A 8 4.06 -23.07 -13.87
C GLN A 8 3.37 -22.20 -14.93
N LYS A 9 3.08 -22.76 -16.11
CA LYS A 9 2.33 -22.06 -17.18
C LYS A 9 0.94 -21.60 -16.72
N GLU A 10 0.20 -22.45 -16.01
CA GLU A 10 -1.14 -22.12 -15.48
C GLU A 10 -1.08 -21.03 -14.41
N LEU A 11 0.02 -20.93 -13.65
CA LEU A 11 0.21 -19.86 -12.67
C LEU A 11 0.49 -18.52 -13.34
N ILE A 12 1.28 -18.51 -14.43
CA ILE A 12 1.55 -17.32 -15.22
C ILE A 12 0.26 -16.86 -15.91
N GLU A 13 -0.47 -17.76 -16.56
CA GLU A 13 -1.77 -17.45 -17.19
C GLU A 13 -2.77 -16.88 -16.17
N ASN A 14 -2.77 -17.40 -14.93
CA ASN A 14 -3.62 -16.85 -13.87
C ASN A 14 -3.15 -15.45 -13.43
N TRP A 15 -1.85 -15.25 -13.25
CA TRP A 15 -1.28 -13.93 -12.94
C TRP A 15 -1.68 -12.90 -13.98
N ASP A 16 -1.49 -13.20 -15.27
CA ASP A 16 -1.84 -12.31 -16.37
C ASP A 16 -3.35 -12.01 -16.38
N ALA A 17 -4.19 -13.02 -16.16
CA ALA A 17 -5.63 -12.82 -16.02
C ALA A 17 -6.00 -11.91 -14.84
N GLN A 18 -5.33 -12.03 -13.68
CA GLN A 18 -5.57 -11.11 -12.55
C GLN A 18 -5.17 -9.67 -12.89
N ILE A 19 -4.08 -9.47 -13.64
CA ILE A 19 -3.67 -8.14 -14.11
C ILE A 19 -4.74 -7.55 -15.05
N ASP A 20 -5.30 -8.32 -15.97
CA ASP A 20 -6.37 -7.87 -16.86
C ASP A 20 -7.67 -7.56 -16.10
N PHE A 21 -7.99 -8.35 -15.07
CA PHE A 21 -9.13 -8.07 -14.18
C PHE A 21 -8.93 -6.79 -13.38
N LEU A 22 -7.71 -6.54 -12.87
CA LEU A 22 -7.38 -5.27 -12.21
C LEU A 22 -7.57 -4.09 -13.15
N LYS A 23 -7.03 -4.15 -14.37
CA LYS A 23 -7.15 -3.08 -15.37
C LYS A 23 -8.61 -2.78 -15.69
N SER A 24 -9.40 -3.82 -15.96
CA SER A 24 -10.84 -3.67 -16.26
C SER A 24 -11.61 -3.03 -15.09
N SER A 25 -11.33 -3.46 -13.86
CA SER A 25 -11.98 -2.95 -12.65
C SER A 25 -11.56 -1.51 -12.35
N ILE A 26 -10.30 -1.15 -12.60
CA ILE A 26 -9.79 0.21 -12.52
C ILE A 26 -10.56 1.14 -13.47
N GLU A 27 -10.72 0.76 -14.74
CA GLU A 27 -11.44 1.59 -15.71
C GLU A 27 -12.90 1.85 -15.31
N ILE A 28 -13.55 0.85 -14.70
CA ILE A 28 -14.93 0.99 -14.20
C ILE A 28 -14.95 1.90 -12.97
N PHE A 29 -14.01 1.75 -12.04
CA PHE A 29 -13.85 2.63 -10.89
C PHE A 29 -13.67 4.09 -11.32
N ASP A 30 -12.77 4.34 -12.26
CA ASP A 30 -12.43 5.69 -12.75
C ASP A 30 -13.59 6.36 -13.52
N LYS A 31 -14.55 5.57 -14.03
CA LYS A 31 -15.83 6.06 -14.58
C LYS A 31 -16.85 6.45 -13.49
N GLY A 32 -16.43 6.51 -12.22
CA GLY A 32 -17.25 6.90 -11.08
C GLY A 32 -17.96 5.73 -10.37
N LYS A 33 -17.72 4.47 -10.77
CA LYS A 33 -18.27 3.30 -10.06
C LYS A 33 -17.36 2.90 -8.90
N VAL A 34 -17.30 3.75 -7.88
CA VAL A 34 -16.40 3.61 -6.72
C VAL A 34 -16.48 2.25 -6.03
N MET A 35 -17.66 1.64 -5.97
CA MET A 35 -17.86 0.31 -5.38
C MET A 35 -17.04 -0.79 -6.08
N GLU A 36 -16.55 -0.57 -7.30
CA GLU A 36 -15.65 -1.50 -7.99
C GLU A 36 -14.33 -1.71 -7.24
N ALA A 37 -13.95 -0.82 -6.32
CA ALA A 37 -12.84 -1.03 -5.38
C ALA A 37 -12.91 -2.38 -4.66
N ILE A 38 -14.11 -2.90 -4.45
CA ILE A 38 -14.33 -4.20 -3.83
C ILE A 38 -13.75 -5.33 -4.69
N ARG A 39 -14.04 -5.32 -6.00
CA ARG A 39 -13.53 -6.32 -6.96
C ARG A 39 -12.02 -6.15 -7.17
N ILE A 40 -11.54 -4.91 -7.17
CA ILE A 40 -10.10 -4.62 -7.15
C ILE A 40 -9.44 -5.27 -5.92
N ALA A 41 -9.99 -5.06 -4.72
CA ALA A 41 -9.44 -5.63 -3.50
C ALA A 41 -9.46 -7.17 -3.50
N GLN A 42 -10.54 -7.79 -4.00
CA GLN A 42 -10.62 -9.25 -4.14
C GLN A 42 -9.51 -9.79 -5.05
N THR A 43 -9.27 -9.11 -6.17
CA THR A 43 -8.24 -9.47 -7.14
C THR A 43 -6.85 -9.32 -6.49
N LEU A 44 -6.57 -8.19 -5.83
CA LEU A 44 -5.32 -7.98 -5.08
C LEU A 44 -5.10 -9.03 -3.99
N ARG A 45 -6.15 -9.41 -3.26
CA ARG A 45 -6.07 -10.46 -2.24
C ARG A 45 -5.70 -11.81 -2.85
N VAL A 46 -6.29 -12.20 -3.96
CA VAL A 46 -5.92 -13.45 -4.67
C VAL A 46 -4.45 -13.40 -5.12
N MET A 47 -4.00 -12.25 -5.61
CA MET A 47 -2.63 -12.07 -6.09
C MET A 47 -1.58 -12.13 -4.98
N PHE A 48 -1.87 -11.58 -3.78
CA PHE A 48 -0.85 -11.27 -2.77
C PHE A 48 -1.09 -11.80 -1.35
N HIS A 49 -2.33 -12.15 -0.98
CA HIS A 49 -2.62 -12.53 0.39
C HIS A 49 -2.51 -14.05 0.61
N ASN A 50 -1.62 -14.43 1.52
CA ASN A 50 -1.49 -15.80 2.01
C ASN A 50 -2.36 -16.03 3.26
N THR A 51 -2.94 -17.21 3.35
CA THR A 51 -3.57 -17.77 4.56
C THR A 51 -2.99 -19.15 4.82
N GLU A 52 -3.25 -19.74 5.99
CA GLU A 52 -2.82 -21.13 6.29
C GLU A 52 -3.28 -22.16 5.26
N LYS A 53 -4.38 -21.88 4.55
CA LYS A 53 -5.03 -22.81 3.61
C LYS A 53 -4.90 -22.38 2.15
N SER A 54 -4.37 -21.18 1.88
CA SER A 54 -4.31 -20.63 0.52
C SER A 54 -3.06 -19.77 0.34
N HIS A 55 -2.25 -20.14 -0.64
CA HIS A 55 -1.09 -19.37 -1.07
C HIS A 55 -1.46 -18.47 -2.24
N SER A 56 -0.95 -17.25 -2.21
CA SER A 56 -1.09 -16.23 -3.24
C SER A 56 -0.37 -16.63 -4.53
N ILE A 57 -0.79 -16.04 -5.64
CA ILE A 57 -0.15 -16.29 -6.95
C ILE A 57 1.30 -15.76 -6.92
N TYR A 58 1.52 -14.60 -6.29
CA TYR A 58 2.83 -13.97 -6.14
C TYR A 58 3.85 -14.91 -5.47
N GLU A 59 3.50 -15.48 -4.32
CA GLU A 59 4.38 -16.42 -3.59
C GLU A 59 4.68 -17.67 -4.43
N ARG A 60 3.65 -18.24 -5.06
CA ARG A 60 3.80 -19.48 -5.85
C ARG A 60 4.63 -19.30 -7.12
N LEU A 61 4.65 -18.10 -7.69
CA LEU A 61 5.52 -17.76 -8.82
C LEU A 61 6.96 -17.47 -8.38
N ASN A 62 7.24 -17.38 -7.07
CA ASN A 62 8.52 -16.93 -6.53
C ASN A 62 8.98 -15.61 -7.19
N ASN A 63 8.03 -14.70 -7.33
CA ASN A 63 8.26 -13.46 -8.07
C ASN A 63 9.10 -12.50 -7.23
N ASN A 64 9.98 -11.73 -7.91
CA ASN A 64 10.89 -10.78 -7.28
C ASN A 64 10.65 -9.34 -7.79
N ILE A 65 9.39 -9.05 -8.16
CA ILE A 65 8.95 -7.70 -8.51
C ILE A 65 9.21 -6.78 -7.32
N ILE A 66 9.69 -5.57 -7.64
CA ILE A 66 9.75 -4.48 -6.68
C ILE A 66 8.51 -3.60 -6.86
N PHE A 67 7.95 -3.14 -5.76
CA PHE A 67 6.67 -2.44 -5.75
C PHE A 67 6.85 -0.94 -5.60
N LYS A 68 6.25 -0.19 -6.52
CA LYS A 68 6.09 1.27 -6.43
C LYS A 68 5.30 1.60 -5.16
N SER A 69 5.76 2.61 -4.43
CA SER A 69 4.98 3.19 -3.34
C SER A 69 4.74 4.68 -3.61
N SER A 70 3.48 5.05 -3.72
CA SER A 70 3.01 6.42 -3.85
C SER A 70 2.87 7.13 -2.49
N SER A 71 2.95 6.37 -1.39
CA SER A 71 3.10 6.93 -0.04
C SER A 71 4.54 7.41 0.13
N GLY A 72 4.74 8.70 0.36
CA GLY A 72 6.04 9.21 0.79
C GLY A 72 6.50 8.64 2.12
N LEU A 73 7.53 9.25 2.71
CA LEU A 73 8.03 8.82 4.01
C LEU A 73 7.06 9.23 5.12
N TYR A 74 6.44 8.24 5.75
CA TYR A 74 5.57 8.42 6.91
C TYR A 74 6.36 8.96 8.11
N SER A 75 5.75 9.91 8.85
CA SER A 75 6.31 10.44 10.08
C SER A 75 5.41 10.07 11.27
N PRO A 76 5.93 9.34 12.28
CA PRO A 76 5.19 9.06 13.51
C PRO A 76 5.02 10.31 14.40
N PHE A 77 5.62 11.44 14.03
CA PHE A 77 5.56 12.68 14.79
C PHE A 77 4.41 13.60 14.38
N ASN A 78 3.68 13.24 13.31
CA ASN A 78 2.51 14.00 12.88
C ASN A 78 1.51 14.08 14.04
N LEU A 79 1.10 15.29 14.40
CA LEU A 79 0.10 15.54 15.44
C LEU A 79 -1.34 15.29 14.96
N ILE A 80 -1.53 15.29 13.63
CA ILE A 80 -2.80 14.98 12.97
C ILE A 80 -2.72 13.63 12.26
N SER A 81 -3.89 13.04 12.00
CA SER A 81 -4.03 11.80 11.24
C SER A 81 -3.30 11.88 9.89
N SER A 82 -2.85 10.74 9.39
CA SER A 82 -2.09 10.64 8.14
C SER A 82 -2.82 9.73 7.14
N TRP A 83 -2.92 10.17 5.89
CA TRP A 83 -3.52 9.43 4.76
C TRP A 83 -2.57 9.41 3.58
N MET A 84 -1.58 8.54 3.64
CA MET A 84 -0.36 8.62 2.81
C MET A 84 -0.60 8.46 1.31
N LEU A 85 -1.69 7.79 0.91
CA LEU A 85 -2.04 7.51 -0.49
C LEU A 85 -3.08 8.47 -1.07
N LEU A 86 -3.64 9.38 -0.27
CA LEU A 86 -4.78 10.19 -0.66
C LEU A 86 -4.40 11.67 -0.64
N SER A 87 -5.11 12.46 -1.43
CA SER A 87 -5.27 13.89 -1.20
C SER A 87 -6.68 14.19 -0.74
N VAL A 88 -6.89 15.40 -0.24
CA VAL A 88 -8.22 15.89 0.08
C VAL A 88 -8.56 16.97 -0.94
N GLU A 89 -9.73 16.86 -1.55
CA GLU A 89 -10.26 17.84 -2.48
C GLU A 89 -11.51 18.48 -1.89
N LEU A 90 -11.57 19.80 -1.97
CA LEU A 90 -12.76 20.59 -1.66
C LEU A 90 -13.42 20.99 -2.98
N SER A 91 -14.67 20.59 -3.17
CA SER A 91 -15.48 20.96 -4.33
C SER A 91 -16.80 21.61 -3.89
N SER A 92 -17.66 21.93 -4.85
CA SER A 92 -19.04 22.40 -4.56
C SER A 92 -19.87 21.38 -3.79
N ASP A 93 -19.52 20.10 -3.90
CA ASP A 93 -20.27 18.97 -3.33
C ASP A 93 -19.72 18.54 -1.96
N GLY A 94 -18.84 19.36 -1.38
CA GLY A 94 -18.22 19.13 -0.09
C GLY A 94 -16.76 18.71 -0.19
N ILE A 95 -16.30 18.00 0.84
CA ILE A 95 -14.93 17.51 0.93
C ILE A 95 -14.88 16.01 0.61
N SER A 96 -13.85 15.58 -0.09
CA SER A 96 -13.68 14.17 -0.46
C SER A 96 -12.21 13.76 -0.49
N TYR A 97 -11.96 12.48 -0.28
CA TYR A 97 -10.65 11.89 -0.55
C TYR A 97 -10.49 11.62 -2.04
N GLN A 98 -9.31 11.96 -2.56
CA GLN A 98 -8.94 11.66 -3.94
C GLN A 98 -7.73 10.71 -3.99
N PRO A 99 -7.74 9.69 -4.87
CA PRO A 99 -6.57 8.85 -5.12
C PRO A 99 -5.37 9.69 -5.61
N LYS A 100 -4.22 9.59 -4.95
CA LYS A 100 -2.99 10.30 -5.35
C LYS A 100 -2.28 9.56 -6.49
N LEU A 101 -2.81 9.64 -7.71
CA LEU A 101 -2.29 8.94 -8.89
C LEU A 101 -1.24 9.76 -9.67
N ASP A 102 -1.58 10.99 -10.04
CA ASP A 102 -0.79 11.81 -10.97
C ASP A 102 0.24 12.73 -10.31
N ASN A 103 0.16 12.86 -8.98
CA ASN A 103 0.95 13.82 -8.23
C ASN A 103 1.71 13.10 -7.10
N PRO A 104 2.62 12.16 -7.41
CA PRO A 104 3.36 11.47 -6.38
C PRO A 104 4.13 12.49 -5.53
N VAL A 105 4.38 12.13 -4.27
CA VAL A 105 5.35 12.86 -3.43
C VAL A 105 6.62 13.23 -4.20
N ASP A 106 7.29 14.32 -3.81
CA ASP A 106 8.51 14.87 -4.46
C ASP A 106 9.58 13.81 -4.78
N ARG A 107 9.54 12.68 -4.06
CA ARG A 107 10.38 11.53 -4.30
C ARG A 107 9.62 10.22 -4.13
N LEU A 108 9.70 9.37 -5.15
CA LEU A 108 9.11 8.03 -5.19
C LEU A 108 10.13 6.96 -4.84
N PHE A 109 9.67 5.95 -4.10
CA PHE A 109 10.48 4.79 -3.73
C PHE A 109 9.81 3.49 -4.13
N PHE A 110 10.65 2.51 -4.43
CA PHE A 110 10.26 1.12 -4.63
C PHE A 110 10.76 0.26 -3.48
N TYR A 111 10.03 -0.81 -3.19
CA TYR A 111 10.29 -1.69 -2.06
C TYR A 111 10.16 -3.16 -2.45
N ASP A 112 10.74 -4.04 -1.65
CA ASP A 112 10.38 -5.46 -1.67
C ASP A 112 8.94 -5.64 -1.19
N PHE A 113 8.31 -6.73 -1.61
CA PHE A 113 6.90 -7.02 -1.30
C PHE A 113 6.54 -6.83 0.18
N GLU A 114 7.34 -7.39 1.09
CA GLU A 114 7.06 -7.31 2.53
C GLU A 114 7.07 -5.88 3.07
N ASP A 115 7.99 -5.04 2.59
CA ASP A 115 8.10 -3.66 3.04
C ASP A 115 7.01 -2.78 2.42
N TRP A 116 6.58 -3.05 1.19
CA TRP A 116 5.46 -2.37 0.53
C TRP A 116 4.09 -2.77 1.11
N TRP A 117 3.85 -4.07 1.25
CA TRP A 117 2.56 -4.66 1.60
C TRP A 117 2.14 -4.31 3.03
N ASN A 118 3.10 -4.28 3.94
CA ASN A 118 2.87 -3.97 5.34
C ASN A 118 3.25 -2.51 5.72
N GLN A 119 3.53 -1.66 4.73
CA GLN A 119 3.81 -0.24 4.95
C GLN A 119 2.57 0.48 5.49
N VAL A 120 2.75 1.36 6.49
CA VAL A 120 1.69 2.25 6.98
C VAL A 120 1.20 3.18 5.86
N ILE A 121 -0.12 3.19 5.64
CA ILE A 121 -0.81 4.08 4.69
C ILE A 121 -1.88 4.95 5.36
N PHE A 122 -2.44 4.52 6.49
CA PHE A 122 -3.27 5.34 7.36
C PHE A 122 -2.78 5.29 8.80
N ASP A 123 -2.87 6.41 9.49
CA ASP A 123 -2.65 6.53 10.93
C ASP A 123 -3.67 7.54 11.49
N ASP A 124 -4.64 7.07 12.26
CA ASP A 124 -5.66 7.91 12.91
C ASP A 124 -5.27 8.32 14.35
N LYS A 125 -4.01 8.07 14.73
CA LYS A 125 -3.43 8.25 16.07
C LYS A 125 -3.88 7.27 17.14
N LYS A 126 -4.87 6.44 16.87
CA LYS A 126 -5.27 5.29 17.70
C LYS A 126 -4.93 3.96 17.01
N ASN A 127 -5.01 3.94 15.69
CA ASN A 127 -4.92 2.80 14.81
C ASN A 127 -4.07 3.14 13.60
N VAL A 128 -3.21 2.20 13.20
CA VAL A 128 -2.40 2.27 12.00
C VAL A 128 -2.83 1.18 11.02
N PHE A 129 -2.86 1.49 9.73
CA PHE A 129 -3.33 0.56 8.69
C PHE A 129 -2.30 0.47 7.59
N SER A 130 -2.02 -0.76 7.16
CA SER A 130 -1.20 -1.08 6.01
C SER A 130 -2.03 -1.34 4.75
N ARG A 131 -1.37 -1.45 3.60
CA ARG A 131 -2.04 -1.90 2.35
C ARG A 131 -2.71 -3.26 2.53
N LYS A 132 -2.02 -4.18 3.22
CA LYS A 132 -2.56 -5.49 3.61
C LYS A 132 -3.86 -5.37 4.37
N ASP A 133 -3.91 -4.53 5.40
CA ASP A 133 -5.11 -4.37 6.24
C ASP A 133 -6.30 -3.93 5.40
N ILE A 134 -6.11 -2.88 4.58
CA ILE A 134 -7.17 -2.31 3.76
C ILE A 134 -7.65 -3.30 2.68
N VAL A 135 -6.73 -3.93 1.95
CA VAL A 135 -7.09 -4.90 0.90
C VAL A 135 -7.81 -6.10 1.49
N VAL A 136 -7.27 -6.69 2.57
CA VAL A 136 -7.87 -7.87 3.20
C VAL A 136 -9.23 -7.55 3.79
N TYR A 137 -9.40 -6.38 4.42
CA TYR A 137 -10.68 -5.98 4.99
C TYR A 137 -11.76 -5.82 3.91
N VAL A 138 -11.52 -4.96 2.92
CA VAL A 138 -12.52 -4.67 1.87
C VAL A 138 -12.84 -5.92 1.05
N ALA A 139 -11.83 -6.75 0.72
CA ALA A 139 -12.05 -7.98 -0.03
C ALA A 139 -12.91 -9.02 0.73
N ASN A 140 -12.85 -9.03 2.07
CA ASN A 140 -13.62 -9.96 2.90
C ASN A 140 -15.02 -9.43 3.24
N LYS A 141 -15.13 -8.15 3.62
CA LYS A 141 -16.33 -7.59 4.25
C LYS A 141 -17.27 -6.92 3.26
N ASP A 142 -16.73 -6.25 2.25
CA ASP A 142 -17.54 -5.51 1.27
C ASP A 142 -17.79 -6.35 -0.02
N GLY A 143 -16.98 -7.41 -0.26
CA GLY A 143 -16.97 -8.19 -1.51
C GLY A 143 -17.76 -9.49 -1.59
N GLY A 144 -18.36 -9.93 -0.50
CA GLY A 144 -19.39 -10.98 -0.56
C GLY A 144 -19.00 -12.32 0.05
N ALA A 145 -19.79 -12.67 1.06
CA ALA A 145 -20.41 -13.96 1.40
C ALA A 145 -21.08 -13.83 2.78
N HIS A 146 -20.50 -12.97 3.61
CA HIS A 146 -21.00 -12.61 4.93
C HIS A 146 -21.05 -11.09 5.00
N PHE A 147 -22.25 -10.52 4.87
CA PHE A 147 -22.53 -9.22 5.47
C PHE A 147 -22.49 -9.47 6.98
N ASP A 148 -21.28 -9.46 7.54
CA ASP A 148 -21.12 -9.67 8.97
C ASP A 148 -21.73 -8.46 9.66
N ASP A 149 -22.73 -8.69 10.52
CA ASP A 149 -23.39 -7.65 11.32
C ASP A 149 -22.40 -6.85 12.20
N TYR A 150 -21.16 -7.34 12.31
CA TYR A 150 -20.10 -6.75 13.10
C TYR A 150 -18.93 -6.24 12.24
N ILE A 151 -18.72 -4.93 12.32
CA ILE A 151 -17.52 -4.24 11.84
C ILE A 151 -16.53 -4.13 13.01
N PRO A 152 -15.31 -4.66 12.90
CA PRO A 152 -14.30 -4.49 13.95
C PRO A 152 -14.03 -3.00 14.21
N GLU A 153 -13.92 -2.64 15.49
CA GLU A 153 -13.87 -1.24 15.97
C GLU A 153 -12.85 -0.38 15.19
N LYS A 154 -11.65 -0.90 14.95
CA LYS A 154 -10.61 -0.22 14.18
C LYS A 154 -11.09 0.23 12.79
N TYR A 155 -11.85 -0.60 12.07
CA TYR A 155 -12.40 -0.23 10.76
C TYR A 155 -13.64 0.64 10.87
N ALA A 156 -14.48 0.44 11.90
CA ALA A 156 -15.62 1.32 12.19
C ALA A 156 -15.15 2.76 12.46
N ASN A 157 -14.05 2.92 13.20
CA ASN A 157 -13.40 4.21 13.44
C ASN A 157 -13.05 4.92 12.13
N LEU A 158 -12.51 4.17 11.16
CA LEU A 158 -12.10 4.71 9.88
C LEU A 158 -13.27 5.11 8.98
N ILE A 159 -14.31 4.26 8.87
CA ILE A 159 -15.36 4.45 7.85
C ILE A 159 -16.69 5.01 8.37
N ILE A 160 -17.01 4.81 9.66
CA ILE A 160 -18.25 5.31 10.28
C ILE A 160 -17.94 6.56 11.10
N TYR A 161 -16.90 6.51 11.93
CA TYR A 161 -16.59 7.60 12.87
C TYR A 161 -15.57 8.61 12.35
N ASN A 162 -15.16 8.50 11.08
CA ASN A 162 -14.26 9.42 10.40
C ASN A 162 -12.99 9.75 11.23
N SER A 163 -12.30 8.73 11.73
CA SER A 163 -11.15 8.90 12.63
C SER A 163 -9.96 9.63 11.98
N LEU A 164 -9.93 9.73 10.65
CA LEU A 164 -8.96 10.56 9.93
C LEU A 164 -9.22 12.07 10.09
N GLY A 165 -10.40 12.47 10.56
CA GLY A 165 -10.71 13.85 10.95
C GLY A 165 -10.92 14.83 9.78
N VAL A 166 -11.03 14.34 8.55
CA VAL A 166 -11.31 15.19 7.37
C VAL A 166 -12.81 15.37 7.25
N SER A 167 -13.29 16.61 7.32
CA SER A 167 -14.72 16.90 7.19
C SER A 167 -14.95 18.31 6.64
N ASP A 168 -16.11 18.52 6.04
CA ASP A 168 -16.58 19.84 5.61
C ASP A 168 -17.08 20.66 6.81
N MET A 169 -17.65 21.85 6.55
CA MET A 169 -18.20 22.69 7.61
C MET A 169 -19.39 22.05 8.36
N ASN A 170 -20.01 21.03 7.78
CA ASN A 170 -21.12 20.28 8.37
C ASN A 170 -20.65 18.98 9.06
N GLY A 171 -19.34 18.75 9.16
CA GLY A 171 -18.78 17.53 9.75
C GLY A 171 -18.87 16.29 8.86
N SER A 172 -19.18 16.45 7.57
CA SER A 172 -19.39 15.35 6.62
C SER A 172 -18.19 15.13 5.69
N ILE A 173 -18.03 13.91 5.20
CA ILE A 173 -17.04 13.48 4.20
C ILE A 173 -17.76 12.64 3.14
N SER A 174 -17.52 12.93 1.86
CA SER A 174 -18.38 12.41 0.80
C SER A 174 -18.07 10.97 0.37
N ASN A 175 -16.95 10.38 0.81
CA ASN A 175 -16.54 9.05 0.37
C ASN A 175 -15.70 8.25 1.38
N ASN A 176 -15.63 6.93 1.14
CA ASN A 176 -14.85 6.00 1.95
C ASN A 176 -13.35 6.05 1.55
N PRO A 177 -12.44 6.42 2.47
CA PRO A 177 -11.00 6.52 2.17
C PRO A 177 -10.38 5.17 1.77
N MET A 178 -10.93 4.04 2.22
CA MET A 178 -10.40 2.71 1.89
C MET A 178 -10.55 2.40 0.40
N TYR A 179 -11.69 2.74 -0.19
CA TYR A 179 -11.94 2.51 -1.62
C TYR A 179 -11.00 3.36 -2.49
N MET A 180 -10.77 4.61 -2.08
CA MET A 180 -9.80 5.48 -2.74
C MET A 180 -8.37 4.92 -2.62
N ALA A 181 -7.99 4.39 -1.45
CA ALA A 181 -6.67 3.79 -1.27
C ALA A 181 -6.49 2.52 -2.10
N ILE A 182 -7.51 1.66 -2.22
CA ILE A 182 -7.46 0.47 -3.06
C ILE A 182 -7.17 0.84 -4.52
N ARG A 183 -7.76 1.92 -5.02
CA ARG A 183 -7.49 2.40 -6.37
C ARG A 183 -6.00 2.74 -6.58
N VAL A 184 -5.36 3.37 -5.58
CA VAL A 184 -3.93 3.67 -5.62
C VAL A 184 -3.08 2.41 -5.52
N ILE A 185 -3.41 1.49 -4.60
CA ILE A 185 -2.70 0.21 -4.44
C ILE A 185 -2.73 -0.60 -5.75
N ALA A 186 -3.86 -0.60 -6.44
CA ALA A 186 -3.98 -1.26 -7.73
C ALA A 186 -3.11 -0.60 -8.80
N GLN A 187 -3.04 0.73 -8.85
CA GLN A 187 -2.14 1.44 -9.76
C GLN A 187 -0.67 1.10 -9.48
N GLU A 188 -0.27 1.10 -8.20
CA GLU A 188 1.08 0.74 -7.79
C GLU A 188 1.46 -0.65 -8.31
N VAL A 189 0.54 -1.63 -8.24
CA VAL A 189 0.76 -2.98 -8.79
C VAL A 189 0.93 -2.95 -10.30
N ILE A 190 0.04 -2.26 -11.03
CA ILE A 190 0.14 -2.14 -12.50
C ILE A 190 1.47 -1.53 -12.90
N ASP A 191 1.84 -0.39 -12.32
CA ASP A 191 3.09 0.32 -12.62
C ASP A 191 4.32 -0.56 -12.32
N SER A 192 4.26 -1.35 -11.26
CA SER A 192 5.35 -2.25 -10.85
C SER A 192 5.53 -3.42 -11.82
N VAL A 193 4.42 -4.01 -12.26
CA VAL A 193 4.43 -5.11 -13.25
C VAL A 193 4.88 -4.60 -14.61
N GLU A 194 4.43 -3.42 -15.03
CA GLU A 194 4.87 -2.79 -16.27
C GLU A 194 6.35 -2.44 -16.24
N LEU A 195 6.87 -1.96 -15.11
CA LEU A 195 8.31 -1.74 -14.92
C LEU A 195 9.09 -3.06 -15.00
N GLU A 196 8.62 -4.14 -14.36
CA GLU A 196 9.28 -5.44 -14.44
C GLU A 196 9.29 -5.97 -15.88
N ASN A 197 8.21 -5.79 -16.64
CA ASN A 197 8.13 -6.25 -18.02
C ASN A 197 8.89 -5.35 -19.01
N TYR A 198 9.29 -4.13 -18.60
CA TYR A 198 9.84 -3.13 -19.50
C TYR A 198 11.17 -3.54 -20.17
N SER A 199 12.03 -4.24 -19.45
CA SER A 199 13.30 -4.76 -19.97
C SER A 199 13.62 -6.07 -19.28
N LYS A 200 14.62 -6.85 -19.73
CA LYS A 200 15.25 -7.91 -18.93
C LYS A 200 16.60 -7.49 -18.35
N GLU A 201 17.16 -6.39 -18.85
CA GLU A 201 18.40 -5.84 -18.36
C GLU A 201 18.17 -5.21 -16.99
N ARG A 202 18.94 -5.66 -16.00
CA ARG A 202 18.84 -5.22 -14.61
C ARG A 202 20.21 -4.83 -14.10
N LYS A 203 20.29 -3.64 -13.50
CA LYS A 203 21.48 -3.21 -12.77
C LYS A 203 21.05 -2.50 -11.49
N SER A 204 21.79 -2.70 -10.41
CA SER A 204 21.59 -1.94 -9.17
C SER A 204 22.89 -1.31 -8.74
N VAL A 205 22.82 -0.02 -8.40
CA VAL A 205 23.95 0.77 -7.92
C VAL A 205 23.56 1.35 -6.57
N ILE A 206 24.37 1.09 -5.54
CA ILE A 206 24.12 1.64 -4.20
C ILE A 206 24.26 3.16 -4.24
N ILE A 207 23.36 3.86 -3.55
CA ILE A 207 23.48 5.29 -3.31
C ILE A 207 24.22 5.46 -1.98
N PRO A 208 25.48 5.92 -1.99
CA PRO A 208 26.25 6.08 -0.77
C PRO A 208 25.66 7.20 0.10
N ARG A 209 25.93 7.15 1.41
CA ARG A 209 25.57 8.19 2.40
C ARG A 209 24.07 8.41 2.62
N SER A 210 23.18 7.59 2.06
CA SER A 210 21.78 7.53 2.47
C SER A 210 21.61 6.66 3.71
N SER A 211 20.83 7.09 4.70
CA SER A 211 20.56 6.32 5.91
C SER A 211 19.10 5.92 5.97
N PHE A 212 18.79 4.74 5.43
CA PHE A 212 17.44 4.19 5.42
C PHE A 212 17.31 3.03 6.39
N GLU A 213 16.15 2.96 7.03
CA GLU A 213 15.75 1.85 7.86
C GLU A 213 14.24 1.64 7.77
N VAL A 214 13.81 0.47 8.19
CA VAL A 214 12.41 0.17 8.44
C VAL A 214 12.24 0.05 9.94
N ARG A 215 11.15 0.64 10.44
CA ARG A 215 10.76 0.60 11.85
C ARG A 215 9.42 -0.10 11.99
N PHE A 216 9.30 -0.95 13.00
CA PHE A 216 8.13 -1.79 13.22
C PHE A 216 7.25 -1.23 14.34
N LEU A 217 5.94 -1.15 14.10
CA LEU A 217 4.97 -0.60 15.06
C LEU A 217 4.33 -1.67 15.94
N ASP A 218 4.49 -2.94 15.59
CA ASP A 218 3.99 -4.07 16.36
C ASP A 218 5.12 -5.05 16.73
N GLU A 219 4.86 -5.87 17.75
CA GLU A 219 5.83 -6.84 18.26
C GLU A 219 6.11 -7.97 17.26
N ASN A 220 5.13 -8.26 16.39
CA ASN A 220 5.20 -9.29 15.35
C ASN A 220 5.98 -8.84 14.11
N GLU A 221 6.48 -7.60 14.10
CA GLU A 221 7.24 -6.99 13.02
C GLU A 221 6.50 -6.99 11.66
N VAL A 222 5.16 -6.89 11.71
CA VAL A 222 4.31 -6.87 10.52
C VAL A 222 4.18 -5.45 10.02
N VAL A 223 3.43 -4.60 10.72
CA VAL A 223 3.16 -3.22 10.31
C VAL A 223 4.39 -2.37 10.52
N ARG A 224 4.79 -1.64 9.48
CA ARG A 224 6.09 -0.97 9.44
C ARG A 224 6.07 0.33 8.65
N PHE A 225 7.07 1.18 8.88
CA PHE A 225 7.30 2.38 8.09
C PHE A 225 8.77 2.54 7.74
N THR A 226 9.03 3.18 6.61
CA THR A 226 10.38 3.57 6.21
C THR A 226 10.75 4.86 6.90
N TRP A 227 11.93 4.88 7.52
CA TRP A 227 12.52 6.06 8.11
C TRP A 227 13.86 6.37 7.43
N SER A 228 14.15 7.65 7.23
CA SER A 228 15.45 8.10 6.78
C SER A 228 15.92 9.31 7.55
N SER A 229 17.06 9.19 8.23
CA SER A 229 17.69 10.32 8.92
C SER A 229 18.37 11.30 7.95
N THR A 230 18.48 10.95 6.67
CA THR A 230 19.06 11.82 5.64
C THR A 230 18.00 12.57 4.84
N ASP A 231 16.76 12.05 4.81
CA ASP A 231 15.70 12.55 3.92
C ASP A 231 14.50 13.12 4.69
N ILE A 232 14.40 12.83 5.97
CA ILE A 232 13.37 13.40 6.86
C ILE A 232 14.05 14.44 7.75
N GLN A 233 13.56 15.69 7.70
CA GLN A 233 14.10 16.78 8.53
C GLN A 233 13.72 16.65 10.02
N GLN A 234 12.59 15.99 10.30
CA GLN A 234 12.13 15.65 11.64
C GLN A 234 12.94 14.45 12.19
N GLY A 235 12.89 14.21 13.51
CA GLY A 235 13.62 13.12 14.18
C GLY A 235 14.87 13.54 14.94
N ASN A 236 15.16 14.84 14.98
CA ASN A 236 16.41 15.36 15.53
C ASN A 236 16.30 15.86 16.97
N SER A 237 15.09 16.22 17.44
CA SER A 237 14.84 16.59 18.84
C SER A 237 14.93 15.37 19.76
N GLU A 238 15.19 15.61 21.05
CA GLU A 238 15.28 14.54 22.05
C GLU A 238 13.97 13.75 22.16
N ASP A 239 12.83 14.43 22.17
CA ASP A 239 11.51 13.80 22.22
C ASP A 239 11.27 12.90 21.01
N GLN A 240 11.61 13.37 19.81
CA GLN A 240 11.45 12.59 18.58
C GLN A 240 12.38 11.39 18.53
N LYS A 241 13.62 11.54 19.01
CA LYS A 241 14.55 10.41 19.17
C LYS A 241 14.03 9.40 20.18
N SER A 242 13.44 9.86 21.29
CA SER A 242 12.82 9.03 22.32
C SER A 242 11.58 8.28 21.81
N ILE A 243 10.79 8.89 20.93
CA ILE A 243 9.69 8.20 20.24
C ILE A 243 10.24 7.13 19.30
N LEU A 244 11.23 7.48 18.47
CA LEU A 244 11.83 6.56 17.51
C LEU A 244 12.43 5.34 18.20
N SER A 245 13.17 5.52 19.30
CA SER A 245 13.86 4.44 20.00
C SER A 245 12.94 3.33 20.53
N LYS A 246 11.63 3.58 20.64
CA LYS A 246 10.63 2.58 21.02
C LYS A 246 10.36 1.55 19.92
N PHE A 247 10.61 1.90 18.66
CA PHE A 247 10.38 1.00 17.54
C PHE A 247 11.63 0.17 17.26
N LYS A 248 11.44 -1.15 17.14
CA LYS A 248 12.48 -2.02 16.57
C LYS A 248 12.83 -1.52 15.16
N LEU A 249 14.11 -1.61 14.79
CA LEU A 249 14.59 -1.16 13.50
C LEU A 249 15.29 -2.28 12.72
N SER A 250 15.20 -2.21 11.41
CA SER A 250 15.95 -3.06 10.48
C SER A 250 16.57 -2.18 9.40
N LYS A 251 17.89 -2.22 9.26
CA LYS A 251 18.61 -1.38 8.31
C LYS A 251 18.19 -1.68 6.86
N ARG A 252 18.22 -0.65 6.03
CA ARG A 252 18.03 -0.71 4.59
C ARG A 252 19.13 0.07 3.89
N LYS A 253 19.27 -0.16 2.60
CA LYS A 253 20.14 0.58 1.69
C LYS A 253 19.30 1.09 0.54
N LEU A 254 19.63 2.27 0.07
CA LEU A 254 19.03 2.86 -1.11
C LEU A 254 19.88 2.51 -2.34
N PHE A 255 19.20 2.15 -3.43
CA PHE A 255 19.82 1.84 -4.71
C PHE A 255 19.14 2.61 -5.83
N TYR A 256 19.91 3.01 -6.83
CA TYR A 256 19.36 3.17 -8.18
C TYR A 256 19.23 1.78 -8.81
N LYS A 257 17.99 1.36 -9.13
CA LYS A 257 17.72 0.15 -9.89
C LYS A 257 17.31 0.53 -11.31
N TYR A 258 17.99 -0.07 -12.27
CA TYR A 258 17.82 0.18 -13.70
C TYR A 258 17.08 -0.99 -14.36
N PHE A 259 16.17 -0.64 -15.26
CA PHE A 259 15.40 -1.53 -16.13
C PHE A 259 15.61 -1.02 -17.56
N GLY A 260 16.65 -1.48 -18.24
CA GLY A 260 17.13 -0.82 -19.46
C GLY A 260 17.54 0.63 -19.17
N ASP A 261 16.89 1.60 -19.82
CA ASP A 261 17.09 3.04 -19.64
C ASP A 261 16.28 3.64 -18.48
N LYS A 262 15.21 2.96 -18.01
CA LYS A 262 14.43 3.40 -16.85
C LYS A 262 15.21 3.22 -15.56
N LYS A 263 15.16 4.24 -14.69
CA LYS A 263 15.82 4.26 -13.38
C LYS A 263 14.80 4.55 -12.28
N VAL A 264 14.82 3.75 -11.22
CA VAL A 264 14.01 3.96 -10.01
C VAL A 264 14.87 3.94 -8.75
N GLU A 265 14.37 4.55 -7.68
CA GLU A 265 14.96 4.45 -6.37
C GLU A 265 14.36 3.29 -5.58
N TYR A 266 15.20 2.38 -5.14
CA TYR A 266 14.80 1.11 -4.54
C TYR A 266 15.44 0.94 -3.17
N ILE A 267 14.60 0.77 -2.16
CA ILE A 267 14.98 0.56 -0.77
C ILE A 267 14.85 -0.94 -0.48
N LYS A 268 15.96 -1.54 -0.06
CA LYS A 268 16.01 -2.96 0.30
C LYS A 268 17.00 -3.23 1.43
N LYS A 269 16.94 -4.42 2.01
CA LYS A 269 17.86 -4.87 3.06
C LYS A 269 19.32 -4.96 2.58
#